data_AF-A0A914UY48-F1
#
_entry.id   AF-A0A914UY48-F1
#
_cell.length_a   1.000
_cell.length_b   1.000
_cell.length_c   1.000
_cell.angle_alpha   90.00
_cell.angle_beta   90.00
_cell.angle_gamma   90.00
#
_symmetry.space_group_name_H-M   'P 1'
#
loop_
_entity.id
_entity.type
_entity.pdbx_description
1 polymer ?
#
loop_
_entity_poly.entity_id
_entity_poly.type
_entity_poly.pdbx_seq_one_letter_code
_entity_poly.pdbx_strand_id
1 'polypeptide(L)'
;MASFFTEAGKRYILQTGLSSYVGISDAASANVYRLADGTLVPPSLINPLWAPTYPRDPTNALTYITISYAPGMTVNDPIGFLDVVCGVSLGVVCQLQL
;
A
#
# COMPACT_ATOMS: atom_id res chain seq x y z
N MET A 1 -12.56 -4.69 8.00
CA MET A 1 -11.83 -5.91 8.43
C MET A 1 -11.59 -6.74 7.19
N ALA A 2 -10.33 -7.05 6.86
CA ALA A 2 -10.01 -7.96 5.77
C ALA A 2 -10.14 -9.40 6.26
N SER A 3 -10.84 -10.24 5.50
CA SER A 3 -10.94 -11.68 5.78
C SER A 3 -9.83 -12.44 5.05
N PHE A 4 -9.11 -13.29 5.78
CA PHE A 4 -8.04 -14.12 5.25
C PHE A 4 -8.32 -15.59 5.52
N PHE A 5 -7.82 -16.48 4.67
CA PHE A 5 -7.68 -17.91 4.99
C PHE A 5 -6.24 -18.35 4.83
N THR A 6 -5.87 -19.43 5.50
CA THR A 6 -4.54 -20.02 5.40
C THR A 6 -4.64 -21.38 4.75
N GLU A 7 -3.84 -21.61 3.71
CA GLU A 7 -3.72 -22.90 3.03
C GLU A 7 -2.24 -23.15 2.71
N ALA A 8 -1.73 -24.35 3.03
CA ALA A 8 -0.32 -24.73 2.80
C ALA A 8 0.71 -23.72 3.34
N GLY A 9 0.44 -23.08 4.48
CA GLY A 9 1.32 -22.08 5.09
C GLY A 9 1.29 -20.68 4.44
N LYS A 10 0.46 -20.47 3.42
CA LYS A 10 0.26 -19.17 2.77
C LYS A 10 -1.05 -18.54 3.25
N ARG A 11 -1.06 -17.21 3.44
CA ARG A 11 -2.28 -16.46 3.74
C ARG A 11 -2.85 -15.85 2.46
N TYR A 12 -4.12 -16.10 2.22
CA TYR A 12 -4.85 -15.68 1.04
C TYR A 12 -5.91 -14.66 1.42
N ILE A 13 -6.17 -13.72 0.50
CA ILE A 13 -7.20 -12.69 0.66
C ILE A 13 -8.52 -13.17 0.06
N LEU A 14 -9.59 -13.17 0.87
CA LEU A 14 -10.92 -13.66 0.49
C LEU A 14 -11.81 -12.62 -0.18
N GLN A 15 -11.47 -11.33 -0.11
CA GLN A 15 -12.32 -10.24 -0.61
C GLN A 15 -11.67 -9.48 -1.78
N THR A 16 -12.50 -9.11 -2.75
CA THR A 16 -12.17 -8.14 -3.81
C THR A 16 -11.94 -6.75 -3.23
N GLY A 17 -10.96 -6.01 -3.78
CA GLY A 17 -10.82 -4.57 -3.53
C GLY A 17 -10.24 -4.19 -2.17
N LEU A 18 -9.53 -5.11 -1.50
CA LEU A 18 -8.83 -4.78 -0.26
C LEU A 18 -7.57 -3.96 -0.56
N SER A 19 -7.71 -2.64 -0.46
CA SER A 19 -6.59 -1.72 -0.27
C SER A 19 -6.38 -1.51 1.23
N SER A 20 -5.12 -1.56 1.66
CA SER A 20 -4.73 -1.23 3.04
C SER A 20 -3.63 -0.20 3.04
N TYR A 21 -3.67 0.74 3.96
CA TYR A 21 -2.56 1.67 4.16
C TYR A 21 -1.31 0.91 4.55
N VAL A 22 -0.23 1.23 3.85
CA VAL A 22 1.13 0.96 4.29
C VAL A 22 1.66 2.22 4.94
N GLY A 23 2.61 2.10 5.85
CA GLY A 23 3.15 3.24 6.58
C GLY A 23 4.01 4.18 5.73
N ILE A 24 3.60 4.51 4.50
CA ILE A 24 4.28 5.39 3.56
C ILE A 24 3.31 6.49 3.11
N SER A 25 3.79 7.73 3.09
CA SER A 25 3.05 8.90 2.59
C SER A 25 3.91 9.71 1.62
N ASP A 26 3.28 10.48 0.73
CA ASP A 26 3.94 11.47 -0.10
C ASP A 26 3.82 12.88 0.52
N ALA A 27 4.88 13.68 0.39
CA ALA A 27 4.79 15.12 0.52
C ALA A 27 4.16 15.70 -0.75
N ALA A 28 3.01 16.36 -0.60
CA ALA A 28 2.20 17.06 -1.61
C ALA A 28 2.95 17.89 -2.69
N SER A 29 4.27 18.08 -2.60
CA SER A 29 5.05 18.92 -3.49
C SER A 29 6.34 18.28 -4.05
N ALA A 30 6.63 16.98 -3.89
CA ALA A 30 7.97 16.50 -4.29
C ALA A 30 8.17 15.03 -4.73
N ASN A 31 7.16 14.16 -4.86
CA ASN A 31 7.41 12.70 -5.00
C ASN A 31 8.36 12.19 -3.91
N VAL A 32 8.28 12.77 -2.72
CA VAL A 32 9.18 12.47 -1.60
C VAL A 32 8.40 11.58 -0.66
N TYR A 33 8.70 10.30 -0.79
CA TYR A 33 8.10 9.26 0.02
C TYR A 33 8.77 9.22 1.39
N ARG A 34 7.96 9.04 2.43
CA ARG A 34 8.44 8.88 3.80
C ARG A 34 7.65 7.84 4.55
N LEU A 35 8.35 7.12 5.42
CA LEU A 35 7.74 6.23 6.38
C LEU A 35 6.95 7.03 7.44
N ALA A 36 6.10 6.33 8.19
CA ALA A 36 5.30 6.91 9.26
C ALA A 36 6.14 7.59 10.37
N ASP A 37 7.41 7.20 10.54
CA ASP A 37 8.37 7.80 11.46
C ASP A 37 9.07 9.05 10.88
N GLY A 38 8.76 9.44 9.64
CA GLY A 38 9.37 10.57 8.93
C GLY A 38 10.63 10.22 8.12
N THR A 39 11.12 8.98 8.19
CA THR A 39 12.28 8.52 7.41
C THR A 39 12.00 8.60 5.92
N LEU A 40 12.90 9.23 5.16
CA LEU A 40 12.77 9.31 3.70
C LEU A 40 13.00 7.95 3.05
N VAL A 41 12.14 7.58 2.11
CA VAL A 41 12.24 6.37 1.30
C VAL A 41 12.84 6.74 -0.06
N PRO A 42 14.02 6.20 -0.43
CA PRO A 42 14.59 6.40 -1.75
C PRO A 42 13.63 6.00 -2.88
N PRO A 43 13.44 6.83 -3.92
CA PRO A 43 12.56 6.50 -5.05
C PRO A 43 12.89 5.17 -5.72
N SER A 44 14.16 4.75 -5.74
CA SER A 44 14.59 3.47 -6.31
C SER A 44 14.01 2.25 -5.60
N LEU A 45 13.68 2.35 -4.31
CA LEU A 45 13.09 1.25 -3.54
C LEU A 45 11.58 1.16 -3.74
N ILE A 46 10.91 2.29 -3.99
CA ILE A 46 9.45 2.34 -4.05
C ILE A 46 8.91 2.29 -5.48
N ASN A 47 9.63 2.87 -6.44
CA ASN A 47 9.21 2.93 -7.84
C ASN A 47 8.86 1.55 -8.45
N PRO A 48 9.62 0.46 -8.17
CA PRO A 48 9.29 -0.87 -8.69
C PRO A 48 8.04 -1.51 -8.06
N LEU A 49 7.57 -0.99 -6.93
CA LEU A 49 6.45 -1.56 -6.18
C LEU A 49 5.09 -1.00 -6.61
N TRP A 50 5.07 0.07 -7.41
CA TRP A 50 3.83 0.67 -7.91
C TRP A 50 3.11 -0.25 -8.89
N ALA A 51 1.76 -0.25 -8.81
CA ALA A 51 0.96 -0.99 -9.76
C ALA A 51 1.14 -0.40 -11.19
N PRO A 52 1.33 -1.23 -12.23
CA PRO A 52 1.69 -0.74 -13.57
C PRO A 52 0.66 0.18 -14.25
N THR A 53 -0.61 0.09 -13.87
CA THR A 53 -1.74 0.75 -14.54
C THR A 53 -2.37 1.87 -13.73
N TYR A 54 -1.89 2.14 -12.51
CA TYR A 54 -2.47 3.18 -11.66
C TYR A 54 -1.65 4.47 -11.77
N PRO A 55 -2.29 5.60 -12.14
CA PRO A 55 -1.60 6.88 -12.16
C PRO A 55 -1.21 7.24 -10.72
N ARG A 56 0.06 7.63 -10.51
CA ARG A 56 0.46 8.37 -9.31
C ARG A 56 -0.37 9.65 -9.28
N ASP A 57 -0.88 10.03 -8.11
CA ASP A 57 -1.79 11.17 -8.02
C ASP A 57 -1.13 12.41 -8.63
N PRO A 58 -1.69 13.00 -9.70
CA PRO A 58 -1.15 14.21 -10.32
C PRO A 58 -1.56 15.47 -9.54
N THR A 59 -2.46 15.35 -8.57
CA THR A 59 -2.88 16.44 -7.72
C THR A 59 -1.84 16.59 -6.62
N ASN A 60 -1.33 17.81 -6.42
CA ASN A 60 -0.41 18.17 -5.33
C ASN A 60 -1.09 18.08 -3.94
N ALA A 61 -1.91 17.05 -3.71
CA ALA A 61 -2.55 16.75 -2.45
C ALA A 61 -1.60 15.89 -1.60
N LEU A 62 -1.74 15.96 -0.27
CA LEU A 62 -1.11 14.96 0.58
C LEU A 62 -1.83 13.63 0.33
N THR A 63 -1.07 12.60 0.03
CA THR A 63 -1.61 11.27 -0.20
C THR A 63 -0.89 10.22 0.63
N TYR A 64 -1.62 9.13 0.88
CA TYR A 64 -1.10 7.94 1.54
C TYR A 64 -1.00 6.81 0.54
N ILE A 65 0.05 5.99 0.70
CA ILE A 65 0.22 4.82 -0.14
C ILE A 65 -0.58 3.66 0.47
N THR A 66 -1.27 2.95 -0.41
CA THR A 66 -1.94 1.71 -0.08
C THR A 66 -1.32 0.56 -0.85
N ILE A 67 -1.39 -0.64 -0.28
CA ILE A 67 -1.13 -1.89 -0.97
C ILE A 67 -2.47 -2.55 -1.29
N SER A 68 -2.64 -2.97 -2.54
CA SER A 68 -3.88 -3.58 -3.01
C SER A 68 -3.68 -5.03 -3.42
N TYR A 69 -4.72 -5.83 -3.21
CA TYR A 69 -4.73 -7.26 -3.52
C TYR A 69 -5.96 -7.63 -4.34
N ALA A 70 -5.81 -8.58 -5.25
CA ALA A 70 -6.94 -9.23 -5.92
C ALA A 70 -7.41 -10.45 -5.10
N PRO A 71 -8.68 -10.87 -5.24
CA PRO A 71 -9.15 -12.12 -4.63
C PRO A 71 -8.29 -13.31 -5.04
N GLY A 72 -8.03 -14.20 -4.09
CA GLY A 72 -7.24 -15.41 -4.36
C GLY A 72 -5.74 -15.18 -4.47
N MET A 73 -5.26 -13.93 -4.38
CA MET A 73 -3.83 -13.65 -4.21
C MET A 73 -3.37 -13.94 -2.79
N THR A 74 -2.08 -14.23 -2.66
CA THR A 74 -1.44 -14.33 -1.35
C THR A 74 -1.10 -12.94 -0.84
N VAL A 75 -1.02 -12.78 0.48
CA VAL A 75 -0.55 -11.52 1.09
C VAL A 75 0.89 -11.16 0.71
N ASN A 76 1.67 -12.11 0.16
CA ASN A 76 3.03 -11.87 -0.29
C ASN A 76 3.11 -11.41 -1.76
N ASP A 77 2.00 -11.50 -2.50
CA ASP A 77 1.92 -11.16 -3.92
C ASP A 77 0.84 -10.08 -4.11
N PRO A 78 1.10 -8.81 -3.77
CA PRO A 78 0.15 -7.73 -4.02
C PRO A 78 0.07 -7.36 -5.50
N ILE A 79 -1.01 -6.66 -5.89
CA ILE A 79 -1.11 -5.99 -7.20
C ILE A 79 -0.03 -4.89 -7.30
N GLY A 80 0.25 -4.22 -6.19
CA GLY A 80 1.24 -3.16 -6.07
C GLY A 80 0.78 -2.03 -5.15
N PHE A 81 1.57 -0.97 -5.12
CA PHE A 81 1.27 0.27 -4.44
C PHE A 81 0.35 1.15 -5.27
N LEU A 82 -0.63 1.74 -4.60
CA LEU A 82 -1.60 2.68 -5.14
C LEU A 82 -1.62 3.95 -4.29
N ASP A 83 -1.97 5.05 -4.94
CA ASP A 83 -2.12 6.33 -4.29
C ASP A 83 -3.54 6.54 -3.81
N VAL A 84 -3.72 7.04 -2.59
CA VAL A 84 -5.03 7.32 -2.00
C VAL A 84 -5.02 8.67 -1.30
N VAL A 85 -5.96 9.52 -1.70
CA VAL A 85 -6.22 10.80 -1.03
C VAL A 85 -6.55 10.61 0.44
N CYS A 86 -6.09 11.55 1.27
CA CYS A 86 -6.41 11.57 2.69
C CYS A 86 -7.94 11.54 2.94
N GLY A 87 -8.37 10.87 4.01
CA GLY A 87 -9.77 10.85 4.46
C GLY A 87 -10.57 9.60 4.08
N VAL A 88 -9.99 8.68 3.31
CA VAL A 88 -10.61 7.36 3.05
C VAL A 88 -10.34 6.42 4.23
N SER A 89 -11.36 5.71 4.72
CA SER A 89 -11.19 4.72 5.79
C SER A 89 -10.87 3.35 5.20
N LEU A 90 -9.65 2.86 5.44
CA LEU A 90 -9.14 1.57 4.97
C LEU A 90 -8.48 0.80 6.11
N GLY A 91 -8.20 -0.49 5.90
CA GLY A 91 -7.36 -1.26 6.81
C GLY A 91 -5.92 -0.73 6.84
N VAL A 92 -5.16 -1.09 7.87
CA VAL A 92 -3.73 -0.74 8.01
C VAL A 92 -2.89 -2.02 8.12
N VAL A 93 -1.73 -2.04 7.48
CA VAL A 93 -0.72 -3.09 7.69
C VAL A 93 0.31 -2.59 8.69
N CYS A 94 0.47 -3.30 9.80
CA CYS A 94 1.47 -3.01 10.81
C CYS A 94 2.62 -4.03 10.73
N GLN A 95 3.86 -3.54 10.73
CA GLN A 95 5.03 -4.38 10.94
C GLN A 95 5.33 -4.46 12.44
N LEU A 96 5.42 -5.68 12.97
CA LEU A 96 5.87 -5.93 14.35
C LEU A 96 7.37 -6.21 14.32
N GLN A 97 8.12 -5.50 15.15
CA GLN A 97 9.54 -5.75 15.36
C GLN A 97 9.66 -6.76 16.51
N LEU A 98 10.12 -7.97 16.20
CA LEU A 98 10.34 -9.05 17.16
C LEU A 98 11.77 -9.00 17.71
#